data_AF-A0A8T3KM03-F1
#
_entry.id   AF-A0A8T3KM03-F1
#
_cell.length_a   1.000
_cell.length_b   1.000
_cell.length_c   1.000
_cell.angle_alpha   90.00
_cell.angle_beta   90.00
_cell.angle_gamma   90.00
#
_symmetry.space_group_name_H-M   'P 1'
#
loop_
_entity.id
_entity.type
_entity.pdbx_description
1 polymer ?
#
loop_
_entity_poly.entity_id
_entity_poly.type
_entity_poly.pdbx_seq_one_letter_code
_entity_poly.pdbx_strand_id
1 'polypeptide(L)'
;MDYERVGVEYEANNAGAYTSLGYVVKTGDSPKQTTVKEKQTLRFFSPLFVKIYPSYEYGECGADDMLEELSPAEALYYMDKILEAIEKEKLPNEGQRGLMVYFDRDKALAEKVYSAHPTVEEYNGELWGVMVVEVYGELTESEMSILADYFTGQYSDGWGEGFEQRGIKIHCGEIYVSFWDSKNFFIKPEQELKQGTEQNFNGQTMGGI
;
A
#
# COMPACT_ATOMS: atom_id res chain seq x y z
N MET A 1 -37.07 12.73 -2.65
CA MET A 1 -36.93 13.34 -1.31
C MET A 1 -36.51 14.77 -1.53
N ASP A 2 -37.19 15.71 -0.89
CA ASP A 2 -37.00 17.14 -1.12
C ASP A 2 -35.90 17.65 -0.18
N TYR A 3 -34.64 17.59 -0.64
CA TYR A 3 -33.45 17.77 0.21
C TYR A 3 -33.36 19.18 0.81
N GLU A 4 -33.92 20.19 0.15
CA GLU A 4 -33.99 21.56 0.69
C GLU A 4 -34.93 21.63 1.89
N ARG A 5 -36.06 20.92 1.85
CA ARG A 5 -37.02 20.90 2.97
C ARG A 5 -36.48 20.16 4.19
N VAL A 6 -35.75 19.07 3.96
CA VAL A 6 -35.08 18.30 5.03
C VAL A 6 -33.96 19.12 5.66
N GLY A 7 -33.21 19.90 4.87
CA GLY A 7 -32.16 20.80 5.36
C GLY A 7 -32.71 21.90 6.28
N VAL A 8 -33.78 22.57 5.87
CA VAL A 8 -34.42 23.65 6.65
C VAL A 8 -35.01 23.14 7.97
N GLU A 9 -35.63 21.95 8.00
CA GLU A 9 -36.12 21.32 9.24
C GLU A 9 -34.98 20.91 10.19
N TYR A 10 -33.81 20.56 9.67
CA TYR A 10 -32.66 20.18 10.51
C TYR A 10 -31.93 21.41 11.09
N GLU A 11 -31.84 22.50 10.33
CA GLU A 11 -31.28 23.79 10.77
C GLU A 11 -32.11 24.44 11.89
N ALA A 12 -33.44 24.38 11.77
CA ALA A 12 -34.36 24.88 12.79
C ALA A 12 -34.21 24.14 14.14
N ASN A 13 -33.81 22.87 14.11
CA ASN A 13 -33.75 21.99 15.29
C ASN A 13 -32.35 21.88 15.94
N ASN A 14 -31.26 22.25 15.25
CA ASN A 14 -29.89 21.96 15.72
C ASN A 14 -28.93 23.16 15.80
N ALA A 15 -29.42 24.41 15.64
CA ALA A 15 -28.61 25.63 15.81
C ALA A 15 -27.29 25.64 15.01
N GLY A 16 -27.28 24.99 13.85
CA GLY A 16 -26.13 24.91 12.95
C GLY A 16 -26.42 25.49 11.57
N ALA A 17 -25.37 25.75 10.79
CA ALA A 17 -25.45 26.28 9.44
C ALA A 17 -24.44 25.59 8.52
N TYR A 18 -24.83 25.36 7.27
CA TYR A 18 -23.91 24.89 6.23
C TYR A 18 -23.09 26.07 5.68
N THR A 19 -21.78 25.85 5.53
CA THR A 19 -20.85 26.77 4.84
C THR A 19 -20.19 26.03 3.68
N SER A 20 -19.50 26.76 2.80
CA SER A 20 -18.67 26.17 1.74
C SER A 20 -17.54 25.27 2.26
N LEU A 21 -17.29 25.25 3.58
CA LEU A 21 -16.25 24.47 4.25
C LEU A 21 -16.82 23.37 5.18
N GLY A 22 -18.14 23.16 5.22
CA GLY A 22 -18.79 22.15 6.05
C GLY A 22 -19.89 22.69 6.98
N TYR A 23 -20.43 21.82 7.83
CA TYR A 23 -21.50 22.13 8.78
C TYR A 23 -20.95 22.70 10.10
N VAL A 24 -21.47 23.84 10.53
CA VAL A 24 -21.05 24.55 11.74
C VAL A 24 -22.17 24.46 12.76
N VAL A 25 -21.91 23.96 13.96
CA VAL A 25 -22.90 23.90 15.07
C VAL A 25 -22.57 24.96 16.12
N LYS A 26 -23.57 25.73 16.54
CA LYS A 26 -23.41 26.77 17.57
C LYS A 26 -23.55 26.16 18.97
N THR A 27 -22.49 25.55 19.48
CA THR A 27 -22.40 25.05 20.87
C THR A 27 -21.63 26.02 21.76
N GLY A 28 -22.31 26.92 22.48
CA GLY A 28 -21.63 27.80 23.46
C GLY A 28 -20.45 28.60 22.88
N ASP A 29 -19.51 29.03 23.74
CA ASP A 29 -18.57 30.15 23.51
C ASP A 29 -17.67 30.12 22.26
N SER A 30 -17.66 29.05 21.46
CA SER A 30 -17.01 29.04 20.14
C SER A 30 -17.65 28.01 19.20
N PRO A 31 -17.99 28.37 17.95
CA PRO A 31 -18.39 27.39 16.95
C PRO A 31 -17.22 26.43 16.67
N LYS A 32 -17.48 25.12 16.79
CA LYS A 32 -16.55 24.08 16.35
C LYS A 32 -16.78 23.80 14.88
N GLN A 33 -15.80 24.12 14.04
CA GLN A 33 -15.79 23.76 12.63
C GLN A 33 -15.23 22.34 12.49
N THR A 34 -16.06 21.40 12.04
CA THR A 34 -15.57 20.08 11.61
C THR A 34 -15.15 20.20 10.16
N THR A 35 -13.89 20.59 9.92
CA THR A 35 -13.29 20.52 8.59
C THR A 35 -13.09 19.06 8.21
N VAL A 36 -13.65 18.65 7.06
CA VAL A 36 -13.30 17.38 6.43
C VAL A 36 -11.85 17.51 6.00
N LYS A 37 -10.93 16.86 6.72
CA LYS A 37 -9.53 16.80 6.30
C LYS A 37 -9.47 15.93 5.06
N GLU A 38 -9.13 16.54 3.93
CA GLU A 38 -8.86 15.81 2.69
C GLU A 38 -7.69 14.84 2.92
N LYS A 39 -7.85 13.62 2.42
CA LYS A 39 -6.80 12.59 2.51
C LYS A 39 -5.95 12.66 1.26
N GLN A 40 -4.65 12.46 1.44
CA GLN A 40 -3.73 12.25 0.34
C GLN A 40 -3.22 10.80 0.35
N THR A 41 -2.96 10.28 -0.84
CA THR A 41 -2.41 8.93 -1.02
C THR A 41 -0.90 9.03 -1.27
N LEU A 42 -0.13 8.32 -0.46
CA LEU A 42 1.30 8.10 -0.62
C LEU A 42 1.54 6.63 -0.97
N ARG A 43 2.60 6.36 -1.72
CA ARG A 43 3.03 5.00 -2.06
C ARG A 43 4.47 4.79 -1.67
N PHE A 44 4.74 3.64 -1.08
CA PHE A 44 6.09 3.17 -0.81
C PHE A 44 6.35 1.90 -1.60
N PHE A 45 7.41 1.90 -2.39
CA PHE A 45 7.79 0.80 -3.26
C PHE A 45 8.92 -0.01 -2.66
N SER A 46 8.85 -1.33 -2.81
CA SER A 46 9.88 -2.29 -2.41
C SER A 46 9.99 -3.41 -3.46
N PRO A 47 11.17 -4.06 -3.58
CA PRO A 47 11.28 -5.25 -4.41
C PRO A 47 10.40 -6.39 -3.88
N LEU A 48 10.05 -7.31 -4.78
CA LEU A 48 9.34 -8.55 -4.48
C LEU A 48 10.19 -9.75 -4.89
N PHE A 49 10.07 -10.83 -4.14
CA PHE A 49 10.80 -12.07 -4.39
C PHE A 49 9.79 -13.19 -4.54
N VAL A 50 9.73 -13.81 -5.72
CA VAL A 50 8.73 -14.84 -6.02
C VAL A 50 9.44 -16.15 -6.34
N LYS A 51 9.06 -17.21 -5.62
CA LYS A 51 9.57 -18.57 -5.82
C LYS A 51 8.46 -19.44 -6.36
N ILE A 52 8.76 -20.21 -7.40
CA ILE A 52 7.84 -21.22 -7.94
C ILE A 52 8.23 -22.62 -7.46
N TYR A 53 7.22 -23.36 -7.01
CA TYR A 53 7.31 -24.77 -6.66
C TYR A 53 6.47 -25.55 -7.67
N PRO A 54 7.09 -26.16 -8.70
CA PRO A 54 6.35 -26.91 -9.70
C PRO A 54 5.70 -28.16 -9.10
N SER A 55 4.54 -28.54 -9.63
CA SER A 55 3.85 -29.78 -9.22
C SER A 55 3.79 -30.79 -10.36
N TYR A 56 4.14 -32.04 -10.08
CA TYR A 56 4.14 -33.16 -11.03
C TYR A 56 2.74 -33.64 -11.48
N GLU A 57 1.67 -33.09 -10.94
CA GLU A 57 0.30 -33.55 -11.26
C GLU A 57 -0.19 -33.10 -12.64
N TYR A 58 0.44 -32.09 -13.26
CA TYR A 58 0.13 -31.63 -14.61
C TYR A 58 1.37 -31.83 -15.50
N GLY A 59 1.41 -32.95 -16.24
CA GLY A 59 2.57 -33.47 -16.97
C GLY A 59 3.10 -32.64 -18.16
N GLU A 60 2.92 -31.32 -18.16
CA GLU A 60 3.43 -30.39 -19.20
C GLU A 60 4.38 -29.31 -18.66
N CYS A 61 4.49 -29.10 -17.35
CA CYS A 61 5.49 -28.21 -16.76
C CYS A 61 6.78 -29.00 -16.41
N GLY A 62 7.93 -28.42 -16.77
CA GLY A 62 9.25 -29.07 -16.80
C GLY A 62 9.61 -29.89 -15.56
N ALA A 63 10.24 -31.03 -15.81
CA ALA A 63 10.53 -32.10 -14.85
C ALA A 63 11.83 -31.88 -14.07
N ASP A 64 11.97 -30.78 -13.34
CA ASP A 64 13.05 -30.64 -12.37
C ASP A 64 12.49 -30.16 -11.03
N ASP A 65 12.82 -30.86 -9.94
CA ASP A 65 12.43 -30.58 -8.54
C ASP A 65 13.06 -29.26 -8.04
N MET A 66 13.55 -28.40 -8.93
CA MET A 66 14.31 -27.21 -8.61
C MET A 66 13.39 -26.02 -8.40
N LEU A 67 13.46 -25.51 -7.17
CA LEU A 67 13.04 -24.16 -6.79
C LEU A 67 13.63 -23.13 -7.76
N GLU A 68 12.76 -22.44 -8.49
CA GLU A 68 13.15 -21.36 -9.39
C GLU A 68 12.68 -20.03 -8.80
N GLU A 69 13.61 -19.08 -8.69
CA GLU A 69 13.28 -17.69 -8.37
C GLU A 69 12.90 -16.98 -9.67
N LEU A 70 11.68 -16.46 -9.73
CA LEU A 70 11.21 -15.69 -10.87
C LEU A 70 11.85 -14.31 -10.86
N SER A 71 12.27 -13.83 -12.02
CA SER A 71 12.64 -12.43 -12.16
C SER A 71 11.42 -11.52 -11.88
N PRO A 72 11.64 -10.26 -11.45
CA PRO A 72 10.54 -9.32 -11.25
C PRO A 72 9.64 -9.12 -12.47
N ALA A 73 10.20 -9.25 -13.68
CA ALA A 73 9.45 -9.18 -14.93
C ALA A 73 8.59 -10.43 -15.18
N GLU A 74 9.07 -11.63 -14.85
CA GLU A 74 8.28 -12.86 -14.95
C GLU A 74 7.16 -12.92 -13.91
N ALA A 75 7.42 -12.39 -12.71
CA ALA A 75 6.43 -12.30 -11.64
C ALA A 75 5.18 -11.50 -12.05
N LEU A 76 5.30 -10.54 -12.99
CA LEU A 76 4.16 -9.78 -13.53
C LEU A 76 3.07 -10.67 -14.12
N TYR A 77 3.43 -11.80 -14.71
CA TYR A 77 2.45 -12.74 -15.28
C TYR A 77 1.46 -13.26 -14.21
N TYR A 78 1.88 -13.28 -12.95
CA TYR A 78 1.08 -13.73 -11.82
C TYR A 78 0.47 -12.58 -11.01
N MET A 79 0.59 -11.32 -11.44
CA MET A 79 0.12 -10.14 -10.70
C MET A 79 -1.33 -10.27 -10.22
N ASP A 80 -2.25 -10.70 -11.10
CA ASP A 80 -3.66 -10.88 -10.75
C ASP A 80 -3.86 -11.89 -9.62
N LYS A 81 -3.08 -12.99 -9.64
CA LYS A 81 -3.13 -14.03 -8.60
C LYS A 81 -2.56 -13.55 -7.28
N ILE A 82 -1.52 -12.72 -7.33
CA ILE A 82 -0.93 -12.11 -6.15
C ILE A 82 -1.90 -11.09 -5.53
N LEU A 83 -2.55 -10.25 -6.35
CA LEU A 83 -3.59 -9.33 -5.89
C LEU A 83 -4.78 -10.06 -5.26
N GLU A 84 -5.26 -11.14 -5.88
CA GLU A 84 -6.31 -12.00 -5.31
C GLU A 84 -5.90 -12.58 -3.94
N ALA A 85 -4.63 -12.97 -3.79
CA ALA A 85 -4.11 -13.50 -2.53
C ALA A 85 -4.04 -12.41 -1.45
N ILE A 86 -3.54 -11.21 -1.80
CA ILE A 86 -3.48 -10.07 -0.88
C ILE A 86 -4.88 -9.68 -0.38
N GLU A 87 -5.89 -9.70 -1.25
CA GLU A 87 -7.26 -9.39 -0.84
C GLU A 87 -7.81 -10.40 0.17
N LYS A 88 -7.47 -11.69 0.03
CA LYS A 88 -7.89 -12.75 0.96
C LYS A 88 -7.22 -12.65 2.33
N GLU A 89 -6.10 -11.95 2.41
CA GLU A 89 -5.31 -11.78 3.62
C GLU A 89 -5.80 -10.65 4.51
N LYS A 90 -6.67 -9.78 3.99
CA LYS A 90 -7.29 -8.71 4.79
C LYS A 90 -8.12 -9.30 5.91
N LEU A 91 -7.82 -8.92 7.14
CA LEU A 91 -8.54 -9.39 8.31
C LEU A 91 -9.70 -8.44 8.65
N PRO A 92 -10.89 -8.96 9.03
CA PRO A 92 -12.04 -8.11 9.36
C PRO A 92 -11.78 -7.11 10.50
N ASN A 93 -10.87 -7.44 11.43
CA ASN A 93 -10.49 -6.57 12.55
C ASN A 93 -9.60 -5.38 12.12
N GLU A 94 -8.89 -5.47 11.00
CA GLU A 94 -8.07 -4.37 10.45
C GLU A 94 -8.96 -3.25 9.88
N GLY A 95 -10.14 -3.63 9.38
CA GLY A 95 -11.13 -2.71 8.84
C GLY A 95 -10.53 -1.76 7.80
N GLN A 96 -10.85 -0.47 7.92
CA GLN A 96 -10.36 0.54 6.97
C GLN A 96 -8.91 0.96 7.22
N ARG A 97 -8.39 0.72 8.43
CA ARG A 97 -7.02 1.13 8.83
C ARG A 97 -5.95 0.21 8.24
N GLY A 98 -6.29 -1.03 7.91
CA GLY A 98 -5.32 -2.01 7.43
C GLY A 98 -4.25 -2.26 8.49
N LEU A 99 -2.99 -2.31 8.07
CA LEU A 99 -1.87 -2.59 8.97
C LEU A 99 -1.68 -1.51 10.04
N MET A 100 -2.20 -0.29 9.84
CA MET A 100 -2.10 0.78 10.83
C MET A 100 -2.85 0.50 12.14
N VAL A 101 -3.66 -0.57 12.22
CA VAL A 101 -4.20 -1.06 13.51
C VAL A 101 -3.09 -1.51 14.46
N TYR A 102 -1.97 -2.01 13.94
CA TYR A 102 -0.85 -2.52 14.74
C TYR A 102 0.25 -1.48 14.97
N PHE A 103 0.08 -0.25 14.50
CA PHE A 103 1.11 0.78 14.61
C PHE A 103 1.14 1.38 16.03
N ASP A 104 2.27 1.24 16.71
CA ASP A 104 2.44 1.67 18.11
C ASP A 104 3.68 2.55 18.35
N ARG A 105 4.41 2.93 17.28
CA ARG A 105 5.70 3.65 17.38
C ARG A 105 5.56 5.13 17.74
N ASP A 106 4.60 5.83 17.16
CA ASP A 106 4.38 7.27 17.38
C ASP A 106 2.88 7.63 17.34
N LYS A 107 2.35 8.20 18.42
CA LYS A 107 0.92 8.51 18.54
C LYS A 107 0.47 9.65 17.61
N ALA A 108 1.30 10.68 17.43
CA ALA A 108 0.94 11.81 16.56
C ALA A 108 0.92 11.36 15.10
N LEU A 109 1.88 10.51 14.71
CA LEU A 109 1.91 9.91 13.39
C LEU A 109 0.74 8.94 13.17
N ALA A 110 0.36 8.15 14.18
CA ALA A 110 -0.81 7.27 14.13
C ALA A 110 -2.13 8.02 13.90
N GLU A 111 -2.24 9.27 14.38
CA GLU A 111 -3.40 10.12 14.13
C GLU A 111 -3.40 10.74 12.73
N LYS A 112 -2.22 11.03 12.17
CA LYS A 112 -2.06 11.54 10.81
C LYS A 112 -2.31 10.47 9.76
N VAL A 113 -1.87 9.24 9.99
CA VAL A 113 -2.03 8.15 9.02
C VAL A 113 -3.38 7.50 9.19
N TYR A 114 -4.18 7.54 8.13
CA TYR A 114 -5.50 6.93 8.12
C TYR A 114 -5.43 5.42 7.94
N SER A 115 -4.69 4.96 6.93
CA SER A 115 -4.58 3.54 6.58
C SER A 115 -3.28 3.21 5.89
N ALA A 116 -2.86 1.94 5.97
CA ALA A 116 -1.77 1.38 5.18
C ALA A 116 -2.16 -0.01 4.71
N HIS A 117 -2.13 -0.23 3.39
CA HIS A 117 -2.52 -1.49 2.76
C HIS A 117 -1.40 -1.98 1.84
N PRO A 118 -0.89 -3.21 2.04
CA PRO A 118 0.03 -3.81 1.09
C PRO A 118 -0.70 -4.16 -0.20
N THR A 119 -0.01 -4.04 -1.32
CA THR A 119 -0.46 -4.43 -2.66
C THR A 119 0.77 -4.66 -3.55
N VAL A 120 0.53 -4.99 -4.82
CA VAL A 120 1.57 -5.02 -5.84
C VAL A 120 1.19 -4.14 -7.04
N GLU A 121 2.16 -3.55 -7.72
CA GLU A 121 1.95 -2.74 -8.92
C GLU A 121 3.06 -3.02 -9.96
N GLU A 122 2.73 -2.87 -11.25
CA GLU A 122 3.72 -2.87 -12.32
C GLU A 122 4.40 -1.50 -12.41
N TYR A 123 5.73 -1.48 -12.43
CA TYR A 123 6.51 -0.27 -12.70
C TYR A 123 7.74 -0.62 -13.53
N ASN A 124 7.83 0.00 -14.72
CA ASN A 124 8.90 -0.24 -15.71
C ASN A 124 9.05 -1.71 -16.14
N GLY A 125 7.94 -2.44 -16.32
CA GLY A 125 8.00 -3.83 -16.75
C GLY A 125 8.49 -4.81 -15.68
N GLU A 126 8.50 -4.40 -14.42
CA GLU A 126 8.80 -5.24 -13.26
C GLU A 126 7.66 -5.16 -12.24
N LEU A 127 7.42 -6.25 -11.50
CA LEU A 127 6.45 -6.28 -10.40
C LEU A 127 7.08 -5.74 -9.11
N TRP A 128 6.43 -4.77 -8.48
CA TRP A 128 6.88 -4.16 -7.22
C TRP A 128 5.87 -4.40 -6.10
N GLY A 129 6.39 -4.53 -4.88
CA GLY A 129 5.60 -4.48 -3.67
C GLY A 129 5.31 -3.02 -3.35
N VAL A 130 4.06 -2.70 -3.04
CA VAL A 130 3.63 -1.32 -2.77
C VAL A 130 2.85 -1.28 -1.46
N MET A 131 3.25 -0.38 -0.56
CA MET A 131 2.44 0.01 0.58
C MET A 131 1.67 1.28 0.20
N VAL A 132 0.34 1.17 0.07
CA VAL A 132 -0.54 2.32 -0.20
C VAL A 132 -0.98 2.91 1.12
N VAL A 133 -0.63 4.16 1.36
CA VAL A 133 -0.83 4.86 2.62
C VAL A 133 -1.76 6.06 2.39
N GLU A 134 -2.85 6.14 3.14
CA GLU A 134 -3.69 7.33 3.17
C GLU A 134 -3.36 8.16 4.41
N VAL A 135 -3.12 9.47 4.24
CA VAL A 135 -2.75 10.37 5.36
C VAL A 135 -3.54 11.68 5.34
N TYR A 136 -3.69 12.28 6.51
CA TYR A 136 -4.31 13.58 6.72
C TYR A 136 -3.25 14.68 6.71
N GLY A 137 -3.03 15.27 5.53
CA GLY A 137 -2.01 16.29 5.31
C GLY A 137 -0.60 15.72 5.14
N GLU A 138 0.39 16.60 5.05
CA GLU A 138 1.77 16.25 4.72
C GLU A 138 2.51 15.52 5.85
N LEU A 139 3.38 14.59 5.44
CA LEU A 139 4.35 13.94 6.32
C LEU A 139 5.71 14.60 6.16
N THR A 140 6.41 14.77 7.27
CA THR A 140 7.83 15.15 7.28
C THR A 140 8.71 13.97 6.85
N GLU A 141 9.95 14.24 6.43
CA GLU A 141 10.93 13.19 6.10
C GLU A 141 11.16 12.21 7.27
N SER A 142 11.17 12.73 8.51
CA SER A 142 11.29 11.90 9.71
C SER A 142 10.09 10.97 9.89
N GLU A 143 8.88 11.44 9.60
CA GLU A 143 7.67 10.63 9.69
C GLU A 143 7.64 9.57 8.57
N MET A 144 8.06 9.93 7.36
CA MET A 144 8.20 8.96 6.26
C MET A 144 9.22 7.87 6.60
N SER A 145 10.34 8.22 7.24
CA SER A 145 11.35 7.27 7.70
C SER A 145 10.80 6.31 8.76
N ILE A 146 10.07 6.82 9.76
CA ILE A 146 9.42 5.97 10.77
C ILE A 146 8.42 4.98 10.13
N LEU A 147 7.67 5.43 9.11
CA LEU A 147 6.76 4.55 8.38
C LEU A 147 7.52 3.51 7.54
N ALA A 148 8.59 3.90 6.84
CA ALA A 148 9.42 2.97 6.08
C ALA A 148 10.00 1.86 6.99
N ASP A 149 10.51 2.22 8.16
CA ASP A 149 11.01 1.25 9.16
C ASP A 149 9.88 0.37 9.72
N TYR A 150 8.67 0.91 9.84
CA TYR A 150 7.50 0.16 10.27
C TYR A 150 7.06 -0.85 9.21
N PHE A 151 6.94 -0.43 7.96
CA PHE A 151 6.57 -1.29 6.83
C PHE A 151 7.62 -2.37 6.58
N THR A 152 8.90 -2.07 6.76
CA THR A 152 9.98 -3.06 6.74
C THR A 152 9.70 -4.17 7.75
N GLY A 153 9.37 -3.82 9.00
CA GLY A 153 9.02 -4.81 10.03
C GLY A 153 7.74 -5.58 9.72
N GLN A 154 6.74 -4.91 9.14
CA GLN A 154 5.52 -5.59 8.68
C GLN A 154 5.80 -6.59 7.54
N TYR A 155 6.74 -6.28 6.65
CA TYR A 155 7.11 -7.20 5.56
C TYR A 155 8.04 -8.32 6.00
N SER A 156 8.92 -8.10 6.98
CA SER A 156 9.87 -9.13 7.45
C SER A 156 9.24 -10.14 8.41
N ASP A 157 8.56 -9.67 9.46
CA ASP A 157 8.12 -10.50 10.60
C ASP A 157 6.62 -10.37 10.91
N GLY A 158 5.95 -9.44 10.24
CA GLY A 158 4.53 -9.16 10.46
C GLY A 158 3.64 -9.84 9.41
N TRP A 159 2.88 -9.00 8.72
CA TRP A 159 2.00 -9.45 7.64
C TRP A 159 2.74 -10.21 6.53
N GLY A 160 3.94 -9.77 6.15
CA GLY A 160 4.70 -10.35 5.04
C GLY A 160 5.20 -11.76 5.32
N GLU A 161 5.63 -12.07 6.55
CA GLU A 161 6.01 -13.43 6.93
C GLU A 161 4.83 -14.39 6.79
N GLY A 162 3.66 -13.99 7.28
CA GLY A 162 2.44 -14.77 7.14
C GLY A 162 2.01 -14.92 5.68
N PHE A 163 2.15 -13.86 4.88
CA PHE A 163 1.85 -13.88 3.45
C PHE A 163 2.73 -14.88 2.70
N GLU A 164 4.04 -14.84 2.95
CA GLU A 164 5.01 -15.71 2.28
C GLU A 164 4.73 -17.19 2.54
N GLN A 165 4.27 -17.57 3.74
CA GLN A 165 4.00 -18.98 4.08
C GLN A 165 2.81 -19.60 3.32
N ARG A 166 2.03 -18.82 2.56
CA ARG A 166 0.82 -19.29 1.88
C ARG A 166 1.02 -19.37 0.37
N GLY A 167 1.17 -20.60 -0.12
CA GLY A 167 1.28 -20.88 -1.55
C GLY A 167 0.06 -20.42 -2.33
N ILE A 168 0.31 -19.71 -3.43
CA ILE A 168 -0.70 -19.29 -4.40
C ILE A 168 -0.73 -20.28 -5.53
N LYS A 169 -1.86 -20.97 -5.71
CA LYS A 169 -2.03 -21.98 -6.75
C LYS A 169 -2.02 -21.36 -8.15
N ILE A 170 -1.17 -21.92 -9.00
CA ILE A 170 -1.06 -21.62 -10.42
C ILE A 170 -1.22 -22.91 -11.23
N HIS A 171 -1.27 -22.81 -12.56
CA HIS A 171 -1.45 -23.99 -13.41
C HIS A 171 -0.34 -25.05 -13.22
N CYS A 172 0.89 -24.58 -13.01
CA CYS A 172 2.08 -25.43 -13.00
C CYS A 172 2.57 -25.80 -11.58
N GLY A 173 1.81 -25.48 -10.53
CA GLY A 173 2.23 -25.67 -9.14
C GLY A 173 1.77 -24.53 -8.24
N GLU A 174 2.66 -24.06 -7.37
CA GLU A 174 2.37 -22.97 -6.43
C GLU A 174 3.49 -21.94 -6.45
N ILE A 175 3.14 -20.65 -6.29
CA ILE A 175 4.12 -19.58 -6.08
C ILE A 175 4.05 -19.07 -4.65
N TYR A 176 5.20 -18.71 -4.11
CA TYR A 176 5.37 -18.13 -2.78
C TYR A 176 6.00 -16.76 -2.97
N VAL A 177 5.38 -15.74 -2.37
CA VAL A 177 5.73 -14.34 -2.61
C VAL A 177 6.22 -13.74 -1.31
N SER A 178 7.47 -13.28 -1.31
CA SER A 178 8.04 -12.54 -0.20
C SER A 178 8.14 -11.06 -0.54
N PHE A 179 7.68 -10.23 0.40
CA PHE A 179 7.84 -8.78 0.36
C PHE A 179 9.16 -8.31 0.98
N TRP A 180 10.01 -9.24 1.42
CA TRP A 180 11.23 -8.91 2.14
C TRP A 180 12.36 -9.89 1.81
N ASP A 181 13.60 -9.39 1.83
CA ASP A 181 14.80 -10.20 1.75
C ASP A 181 15.91 -9.59 2.62
N SER A 182 16.68 -10.44 3.28
CA SER A 182 17.73 -10.04 4.20
C SER A 182 18.89 -9.26 3.56
N LYS A 183 19.06 -9.33 2.24
CA LYS A 183 20.21 -8.76 1.53
C LYS A 183 19.84 -7.64 0.58
N ASN A 184 18.74 -7.81 -0.16
CA ASN A 184 18.40 -6.98 -1.31
C ASN A 184 17.11 -6.16 -1.12
N PHE A 185 16.64 -6.01 0.13
CA PHE A 185 15.43 -5.25 0.41
C PHE A 185 15.70 -3.76 0.64
N PHE A 186 14.80 -2.93 0.13
CA PHE A 186 14.61 -1.54 0.51
C PHE A 186 13.14 -1.17 0.35
N ILE A 187 12.71 -0.14 1.06
CA ILE A 187 11.39 0.46 0.85
C ILE A 187 11.53 1.98 0.81
N LYS A 188 11.00 2.61 -0.24
CA LYS A 188 11.14 4.05 -0.46
C LYS A 188 9.86 4.68 -0.99
N PRO A 189 9.59 5.96 -0.70
CA PRO A 189 8.50 6.70 -1.31
C PRO A 189 8.59 6.69 -2.84
N GLU A 190 7.45 6.67 -3.52
CA GLU A 190 7.33 6.71 -4.98
C GLU A 190 8.15 7.83 -5.63
N GLN A 191 8.14 9.01 -5.02
CA GLN A 191 8.88 10.18 -5.52
C GLN A 191 10.39 9.92 -5.59
N GLU A 192 10.97 9.28 -4.57
CA GLU A 192 12.40 8.96 -4.54
C GLU A 192 12.76 7.88 -5.58
N LEU A 193 11.92 6.86 -5.74
CA LEU A 193 12.14 5.78 -6.70
C LEU A 193 12.12 6.33 -8.14
N LYS A 194 11.12 7.16 -8.47
CA LYS A 194 10.94 7.66 -9.84
C LYS A 194 11.99 8.70 -10.22
N GLN A 195 12.39 9.58 -9.29
CA GLN A 195 13.49 10.54 -9.52
C GLN A 195 14.84 9.85 -9.78
N GLY A 196 15.13 8.72 -9.12
CA GLY A 196 16.33 7.94 -9.37
C GLY A 196 16.34 7.26 -10.75
N THR A 197 15.17 7.01 -11.34
CA THR A 197 15.05 6.37 -12.66
C THR A 197 15.29 7.37 -13.79
N GLU A 198 14.80 8.61 -13.66
CA GLU A 198 14.97 9.67 -14.67
C GLU A 198 16.42 10.11 -14.84
N GLN A 199 17.23 10.07 -13.78
CA GLN A 199 18.66 10.38 -13.87
C GLN A 199 19.45 9.34 -14.68
N ASN A 200 19.00 8.09 -14.74
CA ASN A 200 19.67 7.04 -15.50
C ASN A 200 19.38 7.10 -17.02
N PHE A 201 18.34 7.82 -17.46
CA PHE A 201 18.04 7.98 -18.90
C PHE A 201 18.79 9.12 -19.60
N ASN A 202 19.34 10.09 -18.85
CA ASN A 202 20.07 11.23 -19.42
C ASN A 202 21.59 11.02 -19.56
N GLY A 203 22.09 9.79 -19.37
CA GLY A 203 23.52 9.46 -19.34
C GLY A 203 24.15 8.93 -20.64
N GLN A 204 23.38 8.69 -21.72
CA GLN A 204 23.93 8.18 -22.98
C GLN A 204 23.94 9.25 -24.09
N THR A 205 24.83 10.24 -23.95
CA THR A 205 25.26 11.06 -25.09
C THR A 205 26.37 10.31 -25.82
N MET A 206 26.04 9.65 -26.92
CA MET A 206 27.00 9.04 -27.86
C MET A 206 27.89 10.14 -28.46
N GLY A 207 29.09 10.31 -27.91
CA GLY A 207 30.17 11.06 -28.53
C GLY A 207 30.85 10.20 -29.60
N GLY A 208 30.61 10.52 -30.87
CA GLY A 208 31.36 9.97 -32.00
C GLY A 208 31.77 11.10 -32.94
N ILE A 209 33.09 11.30 -33.06
CA ILE A 209 33.74 11.92 -34.23
C ILE A 209 34.33 10.77 -35.04
#